data_AF-A0A212AQM7-F1
#
_entry.id   AF-A0A212AQM7-F1
#
_cell.length_a   1.000
_cell.length_b   1.000
_cell.length_c   1.000
_cell.angle_alpha   90.00
_cell.angle_beta   90.00
_cell.angle_gamma   90.00
#
_symmetry.space_group_name_H-M   'P 1'
#
loop_
_entity.id
_entity.type
_entity.pdbx_description
1 polymer ?
#
loop_
_entity_poly.entity_id
_entity_poly.type
_entity_poly.pdbx_seq_one_letter_code
_entity_poly.pdbx_strand_id
1 'polypeptide(L)'
;MMNDAAAHKPRKSLGGMTPLEYMLDVMNDDEADPSRRDRMAMAAAPFVHVRASDIAPGKKEQKQAAAEKAAGKFSPRGGPRLAVNND
;
A
#
# COMPACT_ATOMS: atom_id res chain seq x y z
N MET A 1 -11.42 -13.70 -4.36
CA MET A 1 -11.39 -14.26 -2.99
C MET A 1 -10.30 -15.32 -2.90
N MET A 2 -9.04 -14.95 -3.18
CA MET A 2 -7.90 -15.88 -3.15
C MET A 2 -6.75 -15.19 -2.46
N ASN A 3 -6.73 -15.21 -1.12
CA ASN A 3 -5.53 -14.87 -0.32
C ASN A 3 -5.53 -15.51 1.08
N ASP A 4 -6.40 -16.49 1.39
CA ASP A 4 -6.50 -17.03 2.75
C ASP A 4 -5.57 -18.24 3.02
N ALA A 5 -5.08 -18.94 1.99
CA ALA A 5 -4.39 -20.22 2.19
C ALA A 5 -2.85 -20.14 2.23
N ALA A 6 -2.24 -19.00 1.86
CA ALA A 6 -0.78 -18.90 1.68
C ALA A 6 -0.02 -18.12 2.76
N ALA A 7 -0.72 -17.42 3.67
CA ALA A 7 -0.08 -16.51 4.64
C ALA A 7 0.45 -17.20 5.91
N HIS A 8 0.03 -18.44 6.20
CA HIS A 8 0.33 -19.12 7.47
C HIS A 8 1.54 -20.06 7.37
N LYS A 9 2.67 -19.58 6.85
CA LYS A 9 3.94 -20.32 7.00
C LYS A 9 4.30 -20.31 8.49
N PRO A 10 4.42 -21.47 9.17
CA PRO A 10 4.57 -21.50 10.62
C PRO A 10 5.91 -20.88 11.02
N ARG A 11 5.88 -19.62 11.43
CA ARG A 11 6.97 -19.00 12.18
C ARG A 11 6.98 -19.68 13.55
N LYS A 12 8.18 -20.03 14.04
CA LYS A 12 8.40 -20.78 15.29
C LYS A 12 7.43 -20.32 16.39
N SER A 13 6.49 -21.20 16.75
CA SER A 13 5.43 -20.92 17.71
C SER A 13 5.97 -20.95 19.13
N LEU A 14 5.55 -20.01 19.97
CA LEU A 14 5.76 -20.09 21.42
C LEU A 14 4.59 -20.91 21.99
N GLY A 15 4.74 -22.24 22.06
CA GLY A 15 3.72 -23.10 22.68
C GLY A 15 2.46 -23.34 21.84
N GLY A 16 2.58 -23.36 20.51
CA GLY A 16 1.46 -23.69 19.60
C GLY A 16 0.74 -22.49 19.01
N MET A 17 0.98 -21.29 19.54
CA MET A 17 0.49 -20.02 18.98
C MET A 17 1.61 -19.29 18.24
N THR A 18 1.29 -18.71 17.08
CA THR A 18 2.20 -17.82 16.37
C THR A 18 2.34 -16.50 17.13
N PRO A 19 3.47 -15.79 16.96
CA PRO A 19 3.64 -14.49 17.61
C PRO A 19 2.54 -13.47 17.26
N LEU A 20 2.01 -13.50 16.03
CA LEU A 20 0.95 -12.59 15.62
C LEU A 20 -0.39 -12.94 16.29
N GLU A 21 -0.74 -14.22 16.36
CA GLU A 21 -1.95 -14.68 17.06
C GLU A 21 -1.90 -14.27 18.54
N TYR A 22 -0.74 -14.39 19.19
CA TYR A 22 -0.57 -13.91 20.57
C TYR A 22 -0.83 -12.40 20.69
N MET A 23 -0.27 -11.59 19.79
CA MET A 23 -0.49 -10.14 19.83
C MET A 23 -1.97 -9.79 19.68
N LEU A 24 -2.69 -10.47 18.78
CA LEU A 24 -4.11 -10.24 18.53
C LEU A 24 -4.97 -10.70 19.72
N ASP A 25 -4.62 -11.80 20.37
CA ASP A 25 -5.31 -12.30 21.57
C ASP A 25 -5.23 -11.27 22.71
N VAL A 26 -4.04 -10.73 22.95
CA VAL A 26 -3.81 -9.69 23.96
C VAL A 26 -4.57 -8.39 23.67
N MET A 27 -4.75 -8.04 22.40
CA MET A 27 -5.53 -6.86 22.02
C MET A 27 -7.03 -7.02 22.31
N ASN A 28 -7.54 -8.26 22.28
CA ASN A 28 -8.96 -8.58 22.52
C ASN A 28 -9.28 -8.84 24.01
N ASP A 29 -8.27 -8.94 24.87
CA ASP A 29 -8.43 -9.15 26.31
C ASP A 29 -8.63 -7.80 27.03
N ASP A 30 -9.82 -7.59 27.60
CA ASP A 30 -10.15 -6.36 28.34
C ASP A 30 -9.52 -6.29 29.74
N GLU A 31 -9.06 -7.42 30.28
CA GLU A 31 -8.35 -7.46 31.57
C GLU A 31 -6.85 -7.20 31.41
N ALA A 32 -6.34 -7.20 30.17
CA ALA A 32 -4.94 -6.89 29.90
C ALA A 32 -4.61 -5.42 30.16
N ASP A 33 -3.41 -5.19 30.71
CA ASP A 33 -2.86 -3.85 30.91
C ASP A 33 -2.96 -2.98 29.64
N PRO A 34 -3.55 -1.77 29.70
CA PRO A 34 -3.72 -0.92 28.52
C PRO A 34 -2.42 -0.65 27.75
N SER A 35 -1.32 -0.41 28.47
CA SER A 35 -0.02 -0.16 27.81
C SER A 35 0.51 -1.40 27.08
N ARG A 36 0.25 -2.60 27.63
CA ARG A 36 0.54 -3.86 26.93
C ARG A 36 -0.30 -3.99 25.67
N ARG A 37 -1.59 -3.68 25.71
CA ARG A 37 -2.48 -3.73 24.52
C ARG A 37 -1.99 -2.79 23.41
N ASP A 38 -1.67 -1.55 23.76
CA ASP A 38 -1.16 -0.55 22.80
C ASP A 38 0.14 -1.01 22.14
N ARG A 39 1.07 -1.58 22.92
CA ARG A 39 2.33 -2.11 22.39
C ARG A 39 2.10 -3.29 21.44
N MET A 40 1.16 -4.18 21.74
CA MET A 40 0.81 -5.27 20.83
C MET A 40 0.17 -4.75 19.55
N ALA A 41 -0.72 -3.76 19.65
CA ALA A 41 -1.34 -3.12 18.49
C ALA A 41 -0.31 -2.49 17.54
N MET A 42 0.66 -1.74 18.08
CA MET A 42 1.75 -1.17 17.28
C MET A 42 2.58 -2.25 16.57
N ALA A 43 2.89 -3.35 17.27
CA ALA A 43 3.68 -4.44 16.72
C ALA A 43 2.92 -5.26 15.65
N ALA A 44 1.60 -5.41 15.80
CA ALA A 44 0.74 -6.17 14.89
C ALA A 44 0.31 -5.36 13.65
N ALA A 45 0.22 -4.03 13.74
CA ALA A 45 -0.17 -3.11 12.66
C ALA A 45 0.42 -3.43 11.26
N PRO A 46 1.73 -3.71 11.09
CA PRO A 46 2.31 -3.98 9.76
C PRO A 46 1.87 -5.31 9.14
N PHE A 47 1.25 -6.21 9.91
CA PHE A 47 0.84 -7.53 9.45
C PHE A 47 -0.67 -7.64 9.20
N VAL A 48 -1.48 -6.77 9.82
CA VAL A 48 -2.95 -6.77 9.65
C VAL A 48 -3.42 -5.89 8.50
N HIS A 49 -2.61 -4.90 8.09
CA HIS A 49 -2.90 -4.04 6.95
C HIS A 49 -1.98 -4.36 5.78
N VAL A 50 -2.56 -4.50 4.58
CA VAL A 50 -1.80 -4.57 3.34
C VAL A 50 -0.93 -3.32 3.23
N ARG A 51 0.39 -3.50 3.02
CA ARG A 51 1.31 -2.37 2.95
C ARG A 51 0.95 -1.51 1.75
N ALA A 52 1.10 -0.19 1.88
CA ALA A 52 0.84 0.72 0.77
C ALA A 52 1.68 0.38 -0.48
N SER A 53 2.87 -0.23 -0.32
CA SER A 53 3.68 -0.75 -1.42
C SER A 53 3.04 -1.89 -2.20
N ASP A 54 2.15 -2.65 -1.55
CA ASP A 54 1.54 -3.86 -2.07
C ASP A 54 0.18 -3.53 -2.74
N ILE A 55 -0.42 -2.37 -2.42
CA ILE A 55 -1.69 -1.88 -3.00
C ILE A 55 -1.46 -0.75 -4.01
N ALA A 56 -0.51 0.15 -3.75
CA ALA A 56 -0.25 1.29 -4.62
C ALA A 56 0.71 0.88 -5.74
N PRO A 57 0.50 1.36 -6.99
CA PRO A 57 1.47 1.20 -8.06
C PRO A 57 2.84 1.68 -7.57
N GLY A 58 3.91 0.99 -7.95
CA GLY A 58 5.26 1.33 -7.54
C GLY A 58 5.61 2.77 -7.91
N LYS A 59 6.60 3.36 -7.22
CA LYS A 59 7.03 4.76 -7.49
C LYS A 59 7.33 5.03 -8.97
N LYS A 60 7.74 4.00 -9.73
CA LYS A 60 7.97 4.08 -11.18
C LYS A 60 6.67 4.24 -11.96
N GLU A 61 5.68 3.38 -11.71
CA GLU A 61 4.36 3.43 -12.33
C GLU A 61 3.62 4.73 -11.96
N GLN A 62 3.74 5.20 -10.71
CA GLN A 62 3.17 6.49 -10.29
C GLN A 62 3.76 7.67 -11.06
N LYS A 63 5.09 7.70 -11.23
CA LYS A 63 5.77 8.75 -12.02
C LYS A 63 5.34 8.71 -13.48
N GLN A 64 5.24 7.51 -14.06
CA GLN A 64 4.80 7.36 -15.44
C GLN A 64 3.34 7.81 -15.62
N ALA A 65 2.43 7.37 -14.74
CA ALA A 65 1.04 7.81 -14.77
C ALA A 65 0.89 9.33 -14.57
N ALA A 66 1.73 9.94 -13.74
CA ALA A 66 1.76 11.39 -13.57
C ALA A 66 2.28 12.12 -14.82
N ALA A 67 3.30 11.57 -15.48
CA ALA A 67 3.83 12.09 -16.74
C ALA A 67 2.81 11.97 -17.88
N GLU A 68 2.12 10.84 -17.99
CA GLU A 68 1.05 10.61 -18.97
C GLU A 68 -0.13 11.57 -18.75
N LYS A 69 -0.55 11.79 -17.50
CA LYS A 69 -1.58 12.79 -17.17
C LYS A 69 -1.16 14.23 -17.51
N ALA A 70 0.14 14.52 -17.45
CA ALA A 70 0.68 15.84 -17.78
C ALA A 70 0.98 16.00 -19.28
N ALA A 71 1.00 14.92 -20.06
CA ALA A 71 1.23 14.95 -21.48
C ALA A 71 0.14 15.77 -22.17
N GLY A 72 0.53 16.74 -23.01
CA GLY A 72 -0.40 17.64 -23.70
C GLY A 72 -0.70 18.95 -22.95
N LYS A 73 -0.61 18.97 -21.60
CA LYS A 73 -0.90 20.19 -20.82
C LYS A 73 0.10 21.33 -21.08
N PHE A 74 1.32 20.97 -21.44
CA PHE A 74 2.40 21.92 -21.75
C PHE A 74 2.85 21.84 -23.22
N SER A 75 2.05 21.24 -24.10
CA SER A 75 2.38 21.20 -25.52
C SER A 75 2.36 22.62 -26.11
N PRO A 76 3.38 23.00 -26.90
CA PRO A 76 3.39 24.32 -27.54
C PRO A 76 2.20 24.44 -28.48
N ARG A 77 1.56 25.63 -28.51
CA ARG A 77 0.50 25.90 -29.49
C ARG A 77 1.08 25.77 -30.90
N GLY A 78 0.33 25.12 -31.80
CA GLY A 78 0.69 25.03 -33.21
C GLY A 78 0.97 26.42 -33.78
N GLY A 79 2.10 26.58 -34.46
CA GLY A 79 2.50 27.83 -35.07
C GLY A 79 1.52 28.30 -36.15
N PRO A 80 1.50 29.60 -36.47
CA PRO A 80 0.64 30.15 -37.52
C PRO A 80 0.93 29.50 -38.87
N ARG A 81 -0.13 29.24 -39.65
CA ARG A 81 -0.02 28.68 -40.99
C ARG A 81 0.32 29.78 -41.99
N LEU A 82 1.35 29.56 -42.79
CA LEU A 82 1.66 30.40 -43.95
C LEU A 82 0.67 30.06 -45.06
N ALA A 83 -0.31 30.92 -45.30
CA ALA A 83 -1.17 30.87 -46.47
C ALA A 83 -0.57 31.76 -47.55
N VAL A 84 -0.04 31.16 -48.61
CA VAL A 84 0.40 31.88 -49.82
C VAL A 84 -0.75 31.76 -50.82
N ASN A 85 -1.54 32.82 -50.96
CA ASN A 85 -2.50 32.95 -52.05
C ASN A 85 -1.76 33.65 -53.20
N ASN A 86 -1.58 32.93 -54.31
CA ASN A 86 -1.06 33.47 -55.56
C ASN A 86 -2.14 33.22 -56.63
N ASP A 87 -3.12 34.12 -56.69
CA ASP A 87 -4.09 34.26 -57.77
C ASP A 87 -4.20 35.76 -58.11
#